data_AF-A0A955G2P6-F1
#
_entry.id   AF-A0A955G2P6-F1
#
_cell.length_a   1.000
_cell.length_b   1.000
_cell.length_c   1.000
_cell.angle_alpha   90.00
_cell.angle_beta   90.00
_cell.angle_gamma   90.00
#
_symmetry.space_group_name_H-M   'P 1'
#
loop_
_entity.id
_entity.type
_entity.pdbx_description
1 polymer ?
#
loop_
_entity_poly.entity_id
_entity_poly.type
_entity_poly.pdbx_seq_one_letter_code
_entity_poly.pdbx_strand_id
1 'polypeptide(L)'
;MKEQKAPNKHRFQTITLWKRRHPRRFLAAAFAGVLIFVFATIGIVYALQPQQKVAPSPAKIIKKPTPQAPKFYSPLTGREVKDSAATTQAVTAIMIENSPDARPQSGLKQAGVVYEAIAEGGITRFLAIYQEAKPQLIGPVRSVRMYYIDWSAPYN
;
A
#
# COMPACT_ATOMS: atom_id res chain seq x y z
N MET A 1 -87.17 -40.34 19.58
CA MET A 1 -87.44 -39.65 20.87
C MET A 1 -86.13 -39.39 21.56
N LYS A 2 -85.87 -38.11 21.89
CA LYS A 2 -85.03 -37.52 22.97
C LYS A 2 -83.64 -38.14 23.22
N GLU A 3 -82.57 -37.38 23.45
CA GLU A 3 -82.50 -36.34 24.47
C GLU A 3 -81.21 -35.52 24.27
N GLN A 4 -81.34 -34.23 23.94
CA GLN A 4 -80.23 -33.28 23.97
C GLN A 4 -79.91 -32.98 25.44
N LYS A 5 -78.75 -33.46 25.91
CA LYS A 5 -78.28 -33.22 27.28
C LYS A 5 -77.73 -31.79 27.38
N ALA A 6 -78.46 -30.93 28.08
CA ALA A 6 -78.05 -29.54 28.33
C ALA A 6 -76.70 -29.47 29.09
N PRO A 7 -75.83 -28.48 28.80
CA PRO A 7 -74.58 -28.32 29.51
C PRO A 7 -74.83 -27.91 30.97
N ASN A 8 -74.18 -28.63 31.88
CA ASN A 8 -74.31 -28.52 33.33
C ASN A 8 -73.72 -27.19 33.85
N LYS A 9 -74.60 -26.21 34.11
CA LYS A 9 -74.27 -24.85 34.59
C LYS A 9 -73.65 -24.79 35.99
N HIS A 10 -73.64 -25.89 36.77
CA HIS A 10 -73.10 -25.90 38.14
C HIS A 10 -71.56 -25.97 38.23
N ARG A 11 -70.86 -26.47 37.20
CA ARG A 11 -69.38 -26.59 37.22
C ARG A 11 -68.66 -25.24 37.10
N PHE A 12 -69.29 -24.23 36.50
CA PHE A 12 -68.70 -22.91 36.32
C PHE A 12 -68.98 -21.95 37.50
N GLN A 13 -69.95 -22.25 38.36
CA GLN A 13 -70.28 -21.39 39.50
C GLN A 13 -69.33 -21.61 40.70
N THR A 14 -68.79 -22.81 40.89
CA THR A 14 -67.88 -23.11 42.02
C THR A 14 -66.51 -22.43 41.91
N ILE A 15 -66.02 -22.19 40.69
CA ILE A 15 -64.73 -21.50 40.45
C ILE A 15 -64.82 -20.01 40.84
N THR A 16 -65.98 -19.38 40.60
CA THR A 16 -66.20 -17.96 40.93
C THR A 16 -66.32 -17.69 42.44
N LEU A 17 -66.79 -18.68 43.21
CA LEU A 17 -66.97 -18.57 44.66
C LEU A 17 -65.66 -18.83 45.45
N TRP A 18 -64.75 -19.66 44.94
CA TRP A 18 -63.42 -19.86 45.55
C TRP A 18 -62.53 -18.61 45.40
N LYS A 19 -62.62 -17.93 44.24
CA LYS A 19 -61.84 -16.73 43.92
C LYS A 19 -62.12 -15.55 44.88
N ARG A 20 -63.33 -15.48 45.44
CA ARG A 20 -63.73 -14.46 46.44
C ARG A 20 -63.25 -14.75 47.86
N ARG A 21 -62.98 -16.01 48.24
CA ARG A 21 -62.61 -16.40 49.61
C ARG A 21 -61.10 -16.30 49.89
N HIS A 22 -60.25 -16.40 48.85
CA HIS A 22 -58.78 -16.35 48.98
C HIS A 22 -58.09 -15.49 47.90
N PRO A 23 -58.35 -14.17 47.84
CA PRO A 23 -57.80 -13.29 46.79
C PRO A 23 -56.26 -13.24 46.77
N ARG A 24 -55.60 -13.31 47.94
CA ARG A 24 -54.14 -13.27 48.07
C ARG A 24 -53.43 -14.50 47.48
N ARG A 25 -54.04 -15.69 47.59
CA ARG A 25 -53.48 -16.94 47.04
C ARG A 25 -53.62 -17.00 45.52
N PHE A 26 -54.70 -16.44 44.99
CA PHE A 26 -54.90 -16.30 43.55
C PHE A 26 -53.91 -15.29 42.94
N LEU A 27 -53.68 -14.17 43.62
CA LEU A 27 -52.70 -13.15 43.19
C LEU A 27 -51.27 -13.70 43.21
N ALA A 28 -50.89 -14.46 44.24
CA ALA A 28 -49.58 -15.10 44.33
C ALA A 28 -49.35 -16.15 43.23
N ALA A 29 -50.36 -16.98 42.93
CA ALA A 29 -50.27 -17.96 41.84
C ALA A 29 -50.18 -17.29 40.46
N ALA A 30 -50.90 -16.18 40.24
CA ALA A 30 -50.78 -15.39 39.02
C ALA A 30 -49.38 -14.77 38.86
N PHE A 31 -48.81 -14.24 39.94
CA PHE A 31 -47.47 -13.66 39.94
C PHE A 31 -46.39 -14.72 39.66
N ALA A 32 -46.51 -15.90 40.27
CA ALA A 32 -45.62 -17.03 40.01
C ALA A 32 -45.72 -17.50 38.54
N GLY A 33 -46.92 -17.54 37.97
CA GLY A 33 -47.12 -17.86 36.56
C GLY A 33 -46.45 -16.86 35.60
N VAL A 34 -46.55 -15.57 35.90
CA VAL A 34 -45.88 -14.52 35.11
C VAL A 34 -44.36 -14.64 35.20
N LEU A 35 -43.82 -14.89 36.40
CA LEU A 35 -42.37 -15.08 36.58
C LEU A 35 -41.85 -16.28 35.77
N ILE A 36 -42.55 -17.42 35.81
CA ILE A 36 -42.16 -18.61 35.04
C ILE A 36 -42.18 -18.31 33.54
N PHE A 37 -43.19 -17.58 33.07
CA PHE A 37 -43.28 -17.19 31.66
C PHE A 37 -42.13 -16.27 31.25
N VAL A 38 -41.78 -15.28 32.08
CA VAL A 38 -40.64 -14.38 31.84
C VAL A 38 -39.33 -15.16 31.79
N PHE A 39 -39.07 -16.06 32.73
CA PHE A 39 -37.86 -16.89 32.71
C PHE A 39 -37.78 -17.82 31.50
N ALA A 40 -38.90 -18.41 31.09
CA ALA A 40 -38.96 -19.23 29.88
C ALA A 40 -38.66 -18.40 28.61
N THR A 41 -39.20 -17.19 28.52
CA THR A 41 -38.94 -16.30 27.37
C THR A 41 -37.48 -15.88 27.29
N ILE A 42 -36.84 -15.55 28.43
CA ILE A 42 -35.42 -15.19 28.48
C ILE A 42 -34.54 -16.38 28.08
N GLY A 43 -34.86 -17.59 28.55
CA GLY A 43 -34.15 -18.81 28.18
C GLY A 43 -34.22 -19.10 26.67
N ILE A 44 -35.39 -18.90 26.06
CA ILE A 44 -35.56 -19.06 24.61
C ILE A 44 -34.76 -18.01 23.84
N VAL A 45 -34.76 -16.74 24.28
CA VAL A 45 -33.97 -15.67 23.66
C VAL A 45 -32.47 -15.98 23.73
N TYR A 46 -31.98 -16.46 24.87
CA TYR A 46 -30.57 -16.85 25.01
C TYR A 46 -30.21 -18.08 24.15
N ALA A 47 -31.12 -19.06 24.03
CA ALA A 47 -30.90 -20.25 23.21
C ALA A 47 -30.93 -19.94 21.69
N LEU A 48 -31.72 -18.95 21.28
CA LEU A 48 -31.82 -18.52 19.88
C LEU A 48 -30.79 -17.45 19.50
N GLN A 49 -29.94 -17.00 20.43
CA GLN A 49 -28.87 -16.07 20.07
C GLN A 49 -27.86 -16.77 19.15
N PRO A 50 -27.67 -16.27 17.92
CA PRO A 50 -26.64 -16.79 17.04
C PRO A 50 -25.27 -16.51 17.66
N GLN A 51 -24.55 -17.58 18.00
CA GLN A 51 -23.16 -17.51 18.42
C GLN A 51 -22.36 -16.77 17.33
N GLN A 52 -21.85 -15.59 17.65
CA GLN A 52 -20.92 -14.89 16.77
C GLN A 52 -19.70 -15.79 16.58
N LYS A 53 -19.63 -16.47 15.43
CA LYS A 53 -18.41 -17.12 14.98
C LYS A 53 -17.38 -16.02 14.76
N VAL A 54 -16.53 -15.79 15.76
CA VAL A 54 -15.34 -14.96 15.63
C VAL A 54 -14.51 -15.57 14.50
N ALA A 55 -14.50 -14.93 13.34
CA ALA A 55 -13.65 -15.34 12.24
C ALA A 55 -12.19 -15.30 12.72
N PRO A 56 -11.35 -16.29 12.38
CA PRO A 56 -9.94 -16.23 12.70
C PRO A 56 -9.35 -14.98 12.04
N SER A 57 -8.76 -14.12 12.86
CA SER A 57 -8.02 -12.94 12.43
C SER A 57 -6.99 -13.35 11.37
N PRO A 58 -6.85 -12.62 10.24
CA PRO A 58 -5.88 -12.98 9.21
C PRO A 58 -4.48 -12.98 9.82
N ALA A 59 -3.86 -14.17 9.87
CA ALA A 59 -2.49 -14.33 10.30
C ALA A 59 -1.60 -13.39 9.48
N LYS A 60 -0.87 -12.51 10.17
CA LYS A 60 0.09 -11.58 9.56
C LYS A 60 1.21 -12.42 8.95
N ILE A 61 1.17 -12.64 7.63
CA ILE A 61 2.23 -13.33 6.89
C ILE A 61 3.48 -12.45 6.97
N ILE A 62 4.43 -12.81 7.84
CA ILE A 62 5.76 -12.19 7.87
C ILE A 62 6.51 -12.77 6.66
N LYS A 63 6.47 -12.06 5.52
CA LYS A 63 7.34 -12.38 4.38
C LYS A 63 8.79 -12.20 4.83
N LYS A 64 9.55 -13.30 4.87
CA LYS A 64 11.01 -13.28 5.07
C LYS A 64 11.62 -12.32 4.04
N PRO A 65 12.47 -11.35 4.41
CA PRO A 65 13.06 -10.43 3.45
C PRO A 65 13.90 -11.26 2.46
N THR A 66 13.50 -11.24 1.19
CA THR A 66 14.28 -11.79 0.09
C THR A 66 15.61 -11.01 0.04
N PRO A 67 16.77 -11.69 -0.12
CA PRO A 67 18.05 -11.00 -0.31
C PRO A 67 17.92 -10.00 -1.45
N GLN A 68 18.14 -8.70 -1.17
CA GLN A 68 18.14 -7.67 -2.19
C GLN A 68 19.38 -7.86 -3.06
N ALA A 69 19.21 -7.81 -4.38
CA ALA A 69 20.33 -7.84 -5.31
C ALA A 69 21.30 -6.69 -4.99
N PRO A 70 22.62 -6.90 -5.14
CA PRO A 70 23.60 -5.84 -4.93
C PRO A 70 23.32 -4.67 -5.88
N LYS A 71 23.35 -3.45 -5.34
CA LYS A 71 23.21 -2.21 -6.12
C LYS A 71 24.59 -1.65 -6.41
N PHE A 72 24.78 -1.17 -7.64
CA PHE A 72 26.00 -0.54 -8.09
C PHE A 72 25.72 0.90 -8.48
N TYR A 73 26.69 1.80 -8.29
CA TYR A 73 26.54 3.22 -8.62
C TYR A 73 27.70 3.69 -9.49
N SER A 74 27.38 4.55 -10.45
CA SER A 74 28.32 5.25 -11.33
C SER A 74 29.27 6.13 -10.50
N PRO A 75 30.60 5.98 -10.63
CA PRO A 75 31.55 6.91 -10.02
C PRO A 75 31.46 8.32 -10.63
N LEU A 76 31.15 8.42 -11.93
CA LEU A 76 31.05 9.70 -12.63
C LEU A 76 29.77 10.49 -12.26
N THR A 77 28.62 9.81 -12.15
CA THR A 77 27.30 10.47 -12.01
C THR A 77 26.57 10.17 -10.71
N GLY A 78 27.02 9.19 -9.93
CA GLY A 78 26.34 8.72 -8.72
C GLY A 78 25.02 7.97 -8.96
N ARG A 79 24.63 7.73 -10.22
CA ARG A 79 23.37 7.03 -10.57
C ARG A 79 23.51 5.52 -10.42
N GLU A 80 22.41 4.85 -10.11
CA GLU A 80 22.35 3.38 -10.04
C GLU A 80 22.60 2.78 -11.43
N VAL A 81 23.51 1.81 -11.50
CA VAL A 81 23.86 1.06 -12.72
C VAL A 81 23.51 -0.41 -12.57
N LYS A 82 23.17 -1.05 -13.68
CA LYS A 82 22.68 -2.45 -13.69
C LYS A 82 23.75 -3.47 -13.34
N ASP A 83 25.01 -3.16 -13.65
CA ASP A 83 26.13 -4.09 -13.56
C ASP A 83 27.34 -3.39 -12.95
N SER A 84 28.11 -4.12 -12.14
CA SER A 84 29.40 -3.68 -11.65
C SER A 84 30.38 -3.37 -12.78
N ALA A 85 30.24 -4.00 -13.96
CA ALA A 85 31.11 -3.68 -15.10
C ALA A 85 31.00 -2.21 -15.54
N ALA A 86 29.84 -1.57 -15.33
CA ALA A 86 29.64 -0.16 -15.65
C ALA A 86 30.40 0.78 -14.70
N THR A 87 30.72 0.35 -13.48
CA THR A 87 31.46 1.18 -12.51
C THR A 87 32.96 1.26 -12.82
N THR A 88 33.48 0.29 -13.57
CA THR A 88 34.90 0.23 -14.00
C THR A 88 35.08 0.53 -15.48
N GLN A 89 34.03 0.98 -16.17
CA GLN A 89 34.12 1.29 -17.59
C GLN A 89 35.02 2.53 -17.80
N ALA A 90 35.85 2.49 -18.84
CA ALA A 90 36.73 3.59 -19.20
C ALA A 90 35.94 4.86 -19.50
N VAL A 91 36.46 5.99 -19.03
CA VAL A 91 35.88 7.30 -19.27
C VAL A 91 36.36 7.84 -20.63
N THR A 92 35.44 8.43 -21.39
CA THR A 92 35.72 9.06 -22.68
C THR A 92 35.40 10.55 -22.61
N ALA A 93 36.38 11.39 -22.91
CA ALA A 93 36.27 12.84 -22.94
C ALA A 93 36.25 13.33 -24.39
N ILE A 94 35.23 14.12 -24.77
CA ILE A 94 35.04 14.60 -26.15
C ILE A 94 34.86 16.11 -26.15
N MET A 95 35.62 16.78 -27.00
CA MET A 95 35.51 18.21 -27.24
C MET A 95 34.39 18.51 -28.23
N ILE A 96 33.42 19.32 -27.82
CA ILE A 96 32.25 19.70 -28.61
C ILE A 96 32.22 21.21 -28.80
N GLU A 97 31.88 21.65 -30.01
CA GLU A 97 31.72 23.06 -30.38
C GLU A 97 30.51 23.72 -29.69
N ASN A 98 30.61 25.02 -29.41
CA ASN A 98 29.50 25.81 -28.86
C ASN A 98 29.28 27.18 -29.53
N SER A 99 29.75 27.37 -30.76
CA SER A 99 29.36 28.55 -31.56
C SER A 99 27.85 28.55 -31.82
N PRO A 100 27.22 29.72 -32.06
CA PRO A 100 25.79 29.76 -32.39
C PRO A 100 25.39 28.86 -33.56
N ASP A 101 26.23 28.80 -34.61
CA ASP A 101 25.98 28.00 -35.82
C ASP A 101 26.13 26.48 -35.61
N ALA A 102 26.83 26.07 -34.55
CA ALA A 102 27.02 24.66 -34.21
C ALA A 102 25.85 24.05 -33.42
N ARG A 103 24.85 24.87 -33.06
CA ARG A 103 23.73 24.45 -32.23
C ARG A 103 22.57 23.95 -33.11
N PRO A 104 21.88 22.88 -32.71
CA PRO A 104 22.06 22.10 -31.48
C PRO A 104 23.16 21.03 -31.57
N GLN A 105 23.82 20.75 -30.44
CA GLN A 105 24.80 19.68 -30.32
C GLN A 105 24.16 18.28 -30.24
N SER A 106 24.88 17.28 -30.74
CA SER A 106 24.55 15.86 -30.60
C SER A 106 25.29 15.21 -29.43
N GLY A 107 24.61 14.35 -28.68
CA GLY A 107 25.20 13.55 -27.60
C GLY A 107 25.38 14.28 -26.26
N LEU A 108 25.29 15.62 -26.24
CA LEU A 108 25.60 16.42 -25.05
C LEU A 108 24.71 16.10 -23.83
N LYS A 109 23.43 15.79 -24.04
CA LYS A 109 22.49 15.44 -22.96
C LYS A 109 22.82 14.13 -22.25
N GLN A 110 23.57 13.26 -22.91
CA GLN A 110 23.94 11.94 -22.41
C GLN A 110 25.29 11.97 -21.65
N ALA A 111 26.00 13.11 -21.66
CA ALA A 111 27.23 13.26 -20.90
C ALA A 111 26.95 13.20 -19.39
N GLY A 112 27.86 12.56 -18.65
CA GLY A 112 27.81 12.53 -17.19
C GLY A 112 28.29 13.84 -16.58
N VAL A 113 29.32 14.44 -17.18
CA VAL A 113 29.87 15.75 -16.79
C VAL A 113 30.13 16.57 -18.06
N VAL A 114 29.87 17.88 -17.98
CA VAL A 114 30.18 18.84 -19.04
C VAL A 114 30.91 20.03 -18.44
N TYR A 115 32.11 20.31 -18.94
CA TYR A 115 32.81 21.56 -18.66
C TYR A 115 32.64 22.53 -19.82
N GLU A 116 32.49 23.81 -19.51
CA GLU A 116 32.46 24.89 -20.50
C GLU A 116 33.55 25.90 -20.19
N ALA A 117 34.35 26.27 -21.19
CA ALA A 117 35.29 27.36 -21.08
C ALA A 117 35.54 28.05 -22.41
N ILE A 118 36.00 29.30 -22.34
CA ILE A 118 36.37 30.11 -23.51
C ILE A 118 37.51 29.41 -24.24
N ALA A 119 37.39 29.30 -25.56
CA ALA A 119 38.40 28.67 -26.41
C ALA A 119 39.02 29.66 -27.40
N GLU A 120 38.22 30.30 -28.25
CA GLU A 120 38.72 31.22 -29.30
C GLU A 120 37.75 32.38 -29.50
N GLY A 121 38.26 33.60 -29.58
CA GLY A 121 37.45 34.78 -29.93
C GLY A 121 36.24 35.00 -29.03
N GLY A 122 36.30 34.58 -27.76
CA GLY A 122 35.18 34.65 -26.81
C GLY A 122 34.14 33.53 -26.97
N ILE A 123 34.28 32.64 -27.95
CA ILE A 123 33.43 31.45 -28.12
C ILE A 123 33.91 30.33 -27.21
N THR A 124 32.96 29.72 -26.48
CA THR A 124 33.23 28.59 -25.60
C THR A 124 33.23 27.27 -26.34
N ARG A 125 33.79 26.24 -25.70
CA ARG A 125 33.66 24.83 -26.11
C ARG A 125 33.22 24.01 -24.92
N PHE A 126 32.71 22.82 -25.19
CA PHE A 126 32.37 21.85 -24.16
C PHE A 126 33.38 20.72 -24.13
N LEU A 127 33.78 20.30 -22.94
CA LEU A 127 34.37 18.98 -22.71
C LEU A 127 33.28 18.10 -22.10
N ALA A 128 32.75 17.19 -22.91
CA ALA A 128 31.72 16.24 -22.51
C ALA A 128 32.35 14.91 -22.12
N ILE A 129 32.05 14.44 -20.91
CA ILE A 129 32.64 13.24 -20.31
C ILE A 129 31.57 12.16 -20.20
N TYR A 130 31.88 10.97 -20.73
CA TYR A 130 30.99 9.81 -20.77
C TYR A 130 31.67 8.61 -20.10
N GLN A 131 30.93 7.89 -19.26
CA GLN A 131 31.37 6.60 -18.71
C GLN A 131 30.44 5.48 -19.20
N GLU A 132 29.16 5.51 -18.84
CA GLU A 132 28.23 4.44 -19.22
C GLU A 132 27.50 4.72 -20.54
N ALA A 133 27.15 5.98 -20.78
CA ALA A 133 26.36 6.38 -21.94
C ALA A 133 27.16 6.22 -23.23
N LYS A 134 26.52 5.64 -24.25
CA LYS A 134 27.07 5.46 -25.60
C LYS A 134 26.15 6.13 -26.61
N PRO A 135 26.24 7.46 -26.79
CA PRO A 135 25.41 8.17 -27.76
C PRO A 135 25.71 7.68 -29.18
N GLN A 136 24.66 7.54 -30.00
CA GLN A 136 24.81 7.15 -31.41
C GLN A 136 25.57 8.21 -32.23
N LEU A 137 25.42 9.48 -31.87
CA LEU A 137 26.02 10.63 -32.54
C LEU A 137 26.50 11.65 -31.51
N ILE A 138 27.73 12.15 -31.69
CA ILE A 138 28.37 13.13 -30.81
C ILE A 138 29.03 14.22 -31.67
N GLY A 139 28.76 15.49 -31.36
CA GLY A 139 29.43 16.61 -32.03
C GLY A 139 28.60 17.90 -32.10
N PRO A 140 29.07 18.91 -32.86
CA PRO A 140 30.27 18.88 -33.70
C PRO A 140 31.58 18.77 -32.91
N VAL A 141 32.51 17.89 -33.32
CA VAL A 141 33.80 17.71 -32.65
C VAL A 141 34.77 18.83 -33.05
N ARG A 142 35.59 19.28 -32.10
CA ARG A 142 36.61 20.33 -32.31
C ARG A 142 37.94 19.99 -31.66
N SER A 143 38.96 20.77 -32.00
CA SER A 143 40.29 20.63 -31.41
C SER A 143 40.26 20.84 -29.90
N VAL A 144 41.04 20.03 -29.20
CA VAL A 144 41.30 20.17 -27.76
C VAL A 144 42.19 21.38 -27.48
N ARG A 145 42.04 21.95 -26.28
CA ARG A 145 42.93 22.97 -25.70
C ARG A 145 43.53 22.40 -24.43
N MET A 146 44.74 22.83 -24.08
CA MET A 146 45.55 22.18 -23.05
C MET A 146 44.85 22.06 -21.70
N TYR A 147 44.17 23.10 -21.24
CA TYR A 147 43.45 23.08 -19.96
C TYR A 147 42.33 22.02 -19.90
N TYR A 148 41.73 21.63 -21.03
CA TYR A 148 40.77 20.51 -21.06
C TYR A 148 41.44 19.16 -20.84
N ILE A 149 42.73 19.02 -21.20
CA ILE A 149 43.50 17.81 -20.91
C ILE A 149 43.67 17.68 -19.40
N ASP A 150 44.09 18.77 -18.74
CA ASP A 150 44.27 18.81 -17.29
C ASP A 150 42.96 18.51 -16.55
N TRP A 151 41.83 19.02 -17.03
CA TRP A 151 40.51 18.74 -16.46
C TRP A 151 40.03 17.30 -16.70
N SER A 152 40.47 16.66 -17.79
CA SER A 152 40.14 15.27 -18.08
C SER A 152 41.00 14.28 -17.28
N ALA A 153 42.20 14.68 -16.85
CA ALA A 153 43.17 13.79 -16.21
C ALA A 153 42.67 13.05 -14.96
N PRO A 154 41.85 13.66 -14.06
CA PRO A 154 41.34 12.97 -12.87
C PRO A 154 40.34 11.84 -13.15
N TYR A 155 39.89 11.66 -14.40
CA TYR A 155 38.91 10.67 -14.79
C TYR A 155 39.50 9.36 -15.34
N ASN A 156 40.83 9.23 -15.35
CA ASN A 156 41.55 8.04 -15.80
C ASN A 156 41.89 7.10 -14.65
#